data_AF-A0A7I4FPY2-F1
#
_entry.id   AF-A0A7I4FPY2-F1
#
_cell.length_a   1.000
_cell.length_b   1.000
_cell.length_c   1.000
_cell.angle_alpha   90.00
_cell.angle_beta   90.00
_cell.angle_gamma   90.00
#
_symmetry.space_group_name_H-M   'P 1'
#
loop_
_entity.id
_entity.type
_entity.pdbx_description
1 polymer ?
#
loop_
_entity_poly.entity_id
_entity_poly.type
_entity_poly.pdbx_seq_one_letter_code
_entity_poly.pdbx_strand_id
1 'polypeptide(L)'
;MSPSAQDILEWDLEGWKVVLEETGEVVGRVEEVLNLCSFWDPSVVEYCMLKVFDSNSPGIEYLIPWVEDIVKEVDCNAERIFIKPPEGLLELAKRPELLRKIRTALEEFGLHTEGQKEPHMPTRRQLQAAGEYELVEMIMDAGGFSSVAQDLRLRTKRRPVGYWEDLQNLDSEIEAFLAESWREEQNPETAGKTYYVNLVTREQLAEKPASPSIMDPTPVSMDWSDTGTAVMPRAHILRKLGRFDLHNAITMHGGYKEVAQQLGRMHLGRREVTDLESEIRNFMREHNLSLFPKPSQLIAEKQEDLLAAVREHGGVVAVAKKMGLRAQRNGERMKMLCSACRVQIILK
;
A
#
# COMPACT_ATOMS: atom_id res chain seq x y z
N MET A 1 -33.64 37.72 9.12
CA MET A 1 -32.62 38.10 8.12
C MET A 1 -31.28 37.88 8.80
N SER A 2 -30.45 37.01 8.24
CA SER A 2 -29.10 36.78 8.76
C SER A 2 -28.25 38.04 8.52
N PRO A 3 -27.52 38.56 9.52
CA PRO A 3 -26.61 39.68 9.33
C PRO A 3 -25.53 39.36 8.29
N SER A 4 -25.12 40.35 7.50
CA SER A 4 -24.03 40.17 6.54
C SER A 4 -22.70 39.93 7.26
N ALA A 5 -21.71 39.37 6.55
CA ALA A 5 -20.38 39.11 7.10
C ALA A 5 -19.69 40.40 7.60
N GLN A 6 -20.04 41.57 7.07
CA GLN A 6 -19.50 42.86 7.51
C GLN A 6 -20.16 43.33 8.81
N ASP A 7 -21.45 43.06 8.98
CA ASP A 7 -22.21 43.50 10.17
C ASP A 7 -21.71 42.82 11.45
N ILE A 8 -21.26 41.57 11.34
CA ILE A 8 -20.81 40.79 12.51
C ILE A 8 -19.41 41.13 13.01
N LEU A 9 -18.60 41.82 12.21
CA LEU A 9 -17.28 42.27 12.62
C LEU A 9 -17.34 43.38 13.67
N GLU A 10 -18.47 44.10 13.70
CA GLU A 10 -18.74 45.16 14.65
C GLU A 10 -19.42 44.63 15.92
N TRP A 11 -19.83 43.35 15.94
CA TRP A 11 -20.54 42.75 17.05
C TRP A 11 -19.57 42.02 17.97
N ASP A 12 -19.69 42.25 19.28
CA ASP A 12 -19.02 41.45 20.29
C ASP A 12 -19.80 40.15 20.51
N LEU A 13 -19.43 39.14 19.73
CA LEU A 13 -20.04 37.81 19.77
C LEU A 13 -19.38 36.89 20.82
N GLU A 14 -18.35 37.35 21.52
CA GLU A 14 -17.62 36.51 22.48
C GLU A 14 -18.58 35.98 23.57
N GLY A 15 -18.52 34.67 23.81
CA GLY A 15 -19.35 33.98 24.82
C GLY A 15 -20.78 33.63 24.39
N TRP A 16 -21.25 34.10 23.22
CA TRP A 16 -22.58 33.80 22.70
C TRP A 16 -22.76 32.30 22.45
N LYS A 17 -23.98 31.80 22.67
CA LYS A 17 -24.29 30.37 22.52
C LYS A 17 -24.61 30.03 21.08
N VAL A 18 -23.92 29.03 20.54
CA VAL A 18 -24.25 28.45 19.24
C VAL A 18 -25.15 27.23 19.45
N VAL A 19 -26.30 27.22 18.79
CA VAL A 19 -27.41 26.29 19.03
C VAL A 19 -27.84 25.65 17.72
N LEU A 20 -28.09 24.35 17.72
CA LEU A 20 -28.70 23.66 16.58
C LEU A 20 -30.16 24.10 16.43
N GLU A 21 -30.52 24.60 15.25
CA GLU A 21 -31.89 25.05 14.94
C GLU A 21 -32.93 23.93 15.13
N GLU A 22 -32.58 22.70 14.72
CA GLU A 22 -33.53 21.58 14.70
C GLU A 22 -33.79 20.97 16.08
N THR A 23 -32.77 20.86 16.93
CA THR A 23 -32.85 20.18 18.23
C THR A 23 -32.88 21.15 19.42
N GLY A 24 -32.41 22.39 19.24
CA GLY A 24 -32.21 23.34 20.32
C GLY A 24 -31.00 23.02 21.22
N GLU A 25 -30.18 22.04 20.85
CA GLU A 25 -28.98 21.66 21.61
C GLU A 25 -27.88 22.71 21.45
N VAL A 26 -27.20 23.02 22.56
CA VAL A 26 -26.08 23.95 22.56
C VAL A 26 -24.83 23.22 22.07
N VAL A 27 -24.29 23.65 20.93
CA VAL A 27 -23.04 23.16 20.35
C VAL A 27 -21.86 23.69 21.16
N GLY A 28 -21.90 24.96 21.55
CA GLY A 28 -20.81 25.59 22.26
C GLY A 28 -20.98 27.08 22.45
N ARG A 29 -19.87 27.76 22.77
CA ARG A 29 -19.78 29.21 22.90
C ARG A 29 -18.75 29.78 21.95
N VAL A 30 -19.08 30.91 21.34
CA VAL A 30 -18.14 31.64 20.47
C VAL A 30 -16.97 32.13 21.32
N GLU A 31 -15.76 31.85 20.86
CA GLU A 31 -14.52 32.41 21.40
C GLU A 31 -14.12 33.65 20.60
N GLU A 32 -14.06 33.51 19.28
CA GLU A 32 -13.61 34.57 18.39
C GLU A 32 -14.29 34.45 17.02
N VAL A 33 -14.37 35.60 16.33
CA VAL A 33 -14.77 35.68 14.93
C VAL A 33 -13.49 35.81 14.10
N LEU A 34 -13.25 34.81 13.25
CA LEU A 34 -12.10 34.76 12.36
C LEU A 34 -12.45 35.34 11.00
N ASN A 35 -11.58 36.21 10.49
CA ASN A 35 -11.78 36.89 9.21
C ASN A 35 -10.81 36.34 8.18
N LEU A 36 -11.35 35.84 7.08
CA LEU A 36 -10.59 35.44 5.91
C LEU A 36 -10.69 36.56 4.88
N CYS A 37 -9.63 37.35 4.79
CA CYS A 37 -9.54 38.41 3.80
C CYS A 37 -9.28 37.85 2.40
N SER A 38 -9.66 38.62 1.39
CA SER A 38 -9.44 38.23 0.00
C SER A 38 -7.95 38.13 -0.31
N PHE A 39 -7.58 37.12 -1.09
CA PHE A 39 -6.20 36.93 -1.55
C PHE A 39 -5.69 38.12 -2.37
N TRP A 40 -6.59 38.79 -3.12
CA TRP A 40 -6.25 39.90 -4.01
C TRP A 40 -6.29 41.26 -3.30
N ASP A 41 -7.06 41.39 -2.22
CA ASP A 41 -7.15 42.59 -1.39
C ASP A 41 -7.36 42.23 0.10
N PRO A 42 -6.30 42.34 0.93
CA PRO A 42 -6.37 42.06 2.36
C PRO A 42 -7.33 42.97 3.15
N SER A 43 -7.78 44.09 2.56
CA SER A 43 -8.74 45.01 3.19
C SER A 43 -10.19 44.60 2.98
N VAL A 44 -10.45 43.62 2.11
CA VAL A 44 -11.78 43.06 1.86
C VAL A 44 -11.92 41.76 2.63
N VAL A 45 -12.82 41.72 3.61
CA VAL A 45 -13.21 40.48 4.28
C VAL A 45 -14.10 39.70 3.33
N GLU A 46 -13.65 38.51 2.93
CA GLU A 46 -14.36 37.66 1.95
C GLU A 46 -15.25 36.65 2.67
N TYR A 47 -14.76 36.07 3.79
CA TYR A 47 -15.51 35.14 4.62
C TYR A 47 -15.22 35.35 6.10
N CYS A 48 -16.23 35.13 6.94
CA CYS A 48 -16.07 35.07 8.39
C CYS A 48 -16.31 33.64 8.87
N MET A 49 -15.61 33.21 9.91
CA MET A 49 -15.86 31.95 10.60
C MET A 49 -16.01 32.21 12.09
N LEU A 50 -16.94 31.51 12.72
CA LEU A 50 -17.02 31.46 14.17
C LEU A 50 -16.11 30.36 14.68
N LYS A 51 -15.20 30.70 15.58
CA LYS A 51 -14.51 29.71 16.40
C LYS A 51 -15.31 29.49 17.67
N VAL A 52 -15.73 28.25 17.90
CA VAL A 52 -16.69 27.90 18.94
C VAL A 52 -16.14 26.75 19.76
N PHE A 53 -16.05 26.93 21.08
CA PHE A 53 -15.66 25.85 21.98
C PHE A 53 -16.85 25.03 22.45
N ASP A 54 -16.70 23.71 22.41
CA ASP A 54 -17.65 22.79 23.02
C ASP A 54 -17.71 23.01 24.54
N SER A 55 -18.92 23.25 25.06
CA SER A 55 -19.13 23.44 26.50
C SER A 55 -19.05 22.14 27.30
N ASN A 56 -19.28 20.99 26.66
CA ASN A 56 -19.29 19.67 27.29
C ASN A 56 -17.94 18.95 27.14
N SER A 57 -17.18 19.27 26.09
CA SER A 57 -15.91 18.60 25.75
C SER A 57 -14.76 19.62 25.66
N PRO A 58 -14.08 19.94 26.77
CA PRO A 58 -12.98 20.89 26.76
C PRO A 58 -11.86 20.40 25.83
N GLY A 59 -11.52 21.20 24.81
CA GLY A 59 -10.52 20.89 23.80
C GLY A 59 -11.06 20.63 22.38
N ILE A 60 -12.38 20.65 22.19
CA ILE A 60 -13.00 20.60 20.86
C ILE A 60 -13.33 22.01 20.39
N GLU A 61 -12.72 22.40 19.28
CA GLU A 61 -12.90 23.68 18.60
C GLU A 61 -13.65 23.48 17.29
N TYR A 62 -14.83 24.08 17.16
CA TYR A 62 -15.60 24.10 15.93
C TYR A 62 -15.29 25.37 15.14
N LEU A 63 -14.95 25.22 13.86
CA LEU A 63 -14.87 26.32 12.91
C LEU A 63 -16.12 26.31 12.05
N ILE A 64 -17.00 27.29 12.25
CA ILE A 64 -18.31 27.35 11.60
C ILE A 64 -18.35 28.54 10.66
N PRO A 65 -18.44 28.34 9.34
CA PRO A 65 -18.54 29.43 8.38
C PRO A 65 -19.81 30.29 8.61
N TRP A 66 -19.64 31.61 8.63
CA TRP A 66 -20.75 32.55 8.69
C TRP A 66 -21.36 32.76 7.30
N VAL A 67 -22.26 31.85 6.93
CA VAL A 67 -23.00 31.90 5.66
C VAL A 67 -24.48 31.64 5.92
N GLU A 68 -25.37 32.22 5.12
CA GLU A 68 -26.83 32.09 5.29
C GLU A 68 -27.31 30.63 5.26
N ASP A 69 -26.58 29.76 4.56
CA ASP A 69 -26.90 28.34 4.49
C ASP A 69 -26.66 27.61 5.82
N ILE A 70 -25.75 28.10 6.66
CA ILE A 70 -25.40 27.53 7.95
C ILE A 70 -26.01 28.33 9.09
N VAL A 71 -25.83 29.65 9.12
CA VAL A 71 -26.33 30.55 10.17
C VAL A 71 -27.72 31.07 9.78
N LYS A 72 -28.75 30.56 10.45
CA LYS A 72 -30.16 30.80 10.11
C LYS A 72 -30.76 31.99 10.83
N GLU A 73 -30.46 32.10 12.11
CA GLU A 73 -31.02 33.15 12.96
C GLU A 73 -30.01 33.58 14.02
N VAL A 74 -30.06 34.85 14.39
CA VAL A 74 -29.25 35.44 15.45
C VAL A 74 -30.19 36.21 16.38
N ASP A 75 -30.26 35.77 17.63
CA ASP A 75 -31.02 36.44 18.68
C ASP A 75 -30.06 37.26 19.56
N CYS A 76 -30.03 38.55 19.28
CA CYS A 76 -29.16 39.48 20.00
C CYS A 76 -29.59 39.72 21.45
N ASN A 77 -30.86 39.49 21.81
CA ASN A 77 -31.32 39.70 23.18
C ASN A 77 -30.96 38.51 24.07
N ALA A 78 -30.98 37.30 23.51
CA ALA A 78 -30.64 36.07 24.22
C ALA A 78 -29.18 35.63 24.06
N GLU A 79 -28.38 36.36 23.29
CA GLU A 79 -26.99 36.03 22.93
C GLU A 79 -26.88 34.61 22.31
N ARG A 80 -27.72 34.34 21.31
CA ARG A 80 -27.82 33.02 20.65
C ARG A 80 -27.68 33.11 19.15
N ILE A 81 -26.97 32.15 18.59
CA ILE A 81 -26.80 31.96 17.15
C ILE A 81 -27.35 30.58 16.81
N PHE A 82 -28.37 30.53 15.96
CA PHE A 82 -28.99 29.30 15.50
C PHE A 82 -28.38 28.86 14.17
N ILE A 83 -27.87 27.63 14.17
CA ILE A 83 -27.19 27.05 13.02
C ILE A 83 -27.87 25.78 12.53
N LYS A 84 -27.76 25.56 11.22
CA LYS A 84 -28.08 24.32 10.52
C LYS A 84 -26.83 23.83 9.78
N PRO A 85 -25.88 23.22 10.50
CA PRO A 85 -24.64 22.76 9.89
C PRO A 85 -24.92 21.59 8.94
N PRO A 86 -24.21 21.48 7.80
CA PRO A 86 -24.27 20.29 6.97
C PRO A 86 -23.73 19.07 7.72
N GLU A 87 -24.16 17.88 7.29
CA GLU A 87 -23.67 16.62 7.84
C GLU A 87 -22.14 16.56 7.80
N GLY A 88 -21.54 16.11 8.91
CA GLY A 88 -20.09 15.99 9.06
C GLY A 88 -19.35 17.26 9.52
N LEU A 89 -19.90 18.48 9.38
CA LEU A 89 -19.17 19.72 9.75
C LEU A 89 -18.72 19.71 11.22
N LEU A 90 -19.62 19.36 12.14
CA LEU A 90 -19.30 19.27 13.57
C LEU A 90 -18.47 18.03 13.89
N GLU A 91 -18.55 16.96 13.10
CA GLU A 91 -17.78 15.74 13.32
C GLU A 91 -16.29 15.93 13.01
N LEU A 92 -15.95 16.83 12.08
CA LEU A 92 -14.57 17.17 11.74
C LEU A 92 -13.78 17.63 12.96
N ALA A 93 -14.38 18.47 13.82
CA ALA A 93 -13.74 18.95 15.04
C ALA A 93 -13.46 17.82 16.05
N LYS A 94 -14.29 16.78 16.06
CA LYS A 94 -14.17 15.62 16.97
C LYS A 94 -13.18 14.57 16.46
N ARG A 95 -12.85 14.61 15.17
CA ARG A 95 -12.01 13.61 14.49
C ARG A 95 -10.63 13.43 15.15
N PRO A 96 -9.86 14.48 15.50
CA PRO A 96 -8.53 14.31 16.09
C PRO A 96 -8.56 13.55 17.42
N GLU A 97 -9.49 13.88 18.31
CA GLU A 97 -9.66 13.19 19.60
C GLU A 97 -10.11 11.74 19.41
N LEU A 98 -11.02 11.49 18.46
CA LEU A 98 -11.44 10.14 18.10
C LEU A 98 -10.27 9.30 17.59
N LEU A 99 -9.46 9.85 16.67
CA LEU A 99 -8.25 9.19 16.16
C LEU A 99 -7.23 8.92 17.28
N ARG A 100 -7.07 9.84 18.24
CA ARG A 100 -6.20 9.63 19.40
C ARG A 100 -6.66 8.45 20.25
N LYS A 101 -7.96 8.37 20.56
CA LYS A 101 -8.54 7.24 21.30
C LYS A 101 -8.35 5.91 20.56
N ILE A 102 -8.63 5.89 19.25
CA ILE A 102 -8.44 4.69 18.41
C ILE A 102 -6.97 4.27 18.39
N ARG A 103 -6.03 5.22 18.25
CA ARG A 103 -4.60 4.93 18.29
C ARG A 103 -4.21 4.22 19.59
N THR A 104 -4.59 4.76 20.73
CA THR A 104 -4.26 4.17 22.05
C THR A 104 -4.83 2.75 22.18
N ALA A 105 -6.10 2.56 21.79
CA ALA A 105 -6.73 1.23 21.85
C ALA A 105 -6.06 0.21 20.91
N LEU A 106 -5.63 0.64 19.72
CA LEU A 106 -4.88 -0.20 18.79
C LEU A 106 -3.48 -0.55 19.33
N GLU A 107 -2.79 0.39 19.97
CA GLU A 107 -1.50 0.16 20.62
C GLU A 107 -1.62 -0.87 21.74
N GLU A 108 -2.66 -0.78 22.59
CA GLU A 108 -2.99 -1.77 23.62
C GLU A 108 -3.32 -3.15 23.03
N PHE A 109 -4.00 -3.19 21.89
CA PHE A 109 -4.30 -4.43 21.15
C PHE A 109 -3.04 -5.11 20.59
N GLY A 110 -1.94 -4.38 20.43
CA GLY A 110 -0.67 -4.92 19.94
C GLY A 110 -0.48 -4.78 18.43
N LEU A 111 -0.39 -3.53 17.95
CA LEU A 111 0.01 -3.19 16.56
C LEU A 111 1.35 -3.83 16.11
N HIS A 112 2.15 -4.31 17.06
CA HIS A 112 3.44 -4.96 16.83
C HIS A 112 3.34 -6.46 17.14
N THR A 113 2.79 -7.26 16.24
CA THR A 113 3.02 -8.71 16.30
C THR A 113 4.49 -8.98 16.07
N GLU A 114 5.17 -9.56 17.07
CA GLU A 114 6.59 -9.95 17.03
C GLU A 114 6.92 -10.60 15.67
N GLY A 115 7.68 -9.88 14.84
CA GLY A 115 8.10 -10.32 13.50
C GLY A 115 7.67 -9.44 12.34
N GLN A 116 6.70 -8.52 12.51
CA GLN A 116 6.38 -7.50 11.49
C GLN A 116 7.08 -6.18 11.82
N LYS A 117 7.90 -5.69 10.89
CA LYS A 117 8.73 -4.48 11.05
C LYS A 117 7.96 -3.16 11.12
N GLU A 118 6.69 -3.14 10.71
CA GLU A 118 5.87 -1.91 10.59
C GLU A 118 4.46 -2.11 11.16
N PRO A 119 3.84 -1.06 11.73
CA PRO A 119 2.50 -1.13 12.31
C PRO A 119 1.43 -1.38 11.22
N HIS A 120 0.67 -2.45 11.38
CA HIS A 120 -0.40 -2.86 10.46
C HIS A 120 -1.76 -2.67 11.10
N MET A 121 -2.72 -2.13 10.34
CA MET A 121 -4.11 -2.01 10.74
C MET A 121 -4.74 -3.39 10.91
N PRO A 122 -5.20 -3.78 12.11
CA PRO A 122 -5.90 -5.03 12.32
C PRO A 122 -7.18 -5.10 11.47
N THR A 123 -7.52 -6.30 11.03
CA THR A 123 -8.78 -6.52 10.31
C THR A 123 -9.96 -6.52 11.29
N ARG A 124 -11.14 -6.12 10.81
CA ARG A 124 -12.39 -6.19 11.60
C ARG A 124 -12.60 -7.53 12.28
N ARG A 125 -12.31 -8.64 11.59
CA ARG A 125 -12.44 -10.00 12.15
C ARG A 125 -11.47 -10.25 13.30
N GLN A 126 -10.25 -9.72 13.26
CA GLN A 126 -9.27 -9.87 14.33
C GLN A 126 -9.71 -9.13 15.59
N LEU A 127 -10.18 -7.88 15.46
CA LEU A 127 -10.72 -7.10 16.58
C LEU A 127 -11.96 -7.77 17.18
N GLN A 128 -12.91 -8.20 16.35
CA GLN A 128 -14.12 -8.89 16.82
C GLN A 128 -13.81 -10.22 17.51
N ALA A 129 -12.84 -11.00 16.99
CA ALA A 129 -12.41 -12.26 17.61
C ALA A 129 -11.76 -12.05 18.99
N ALA A 130 -11.18 -10.87 19.22
CA ALA A 130 -10.61 -10.48 20.51
C ALA A 130 -11.63 -9.82 21.46
N GLY A 131 -12.87 -9.58 21.00
CA GLY A 131 -13.92 -8.93 21.80
C GLY A 131 -13.93 -7.40 21.73
N GLU A 132 -13.09 -6.80 20.88
CA GLU A 132 -12.94 -5.34 20.72
C GLU A 132 -14.04 -4.74 19.82
N TYR A 133 -15.31 -4.94 20.20
CA TYR A 133 -16.47 -4.48 19.41
C TYR A 133 -16.62 -2.96 19.43
N GLU A 134 -16.39 -2.32 20.59
CA GLU A 134 -16.47 -0.87 20.74
C GLU A 134 -15.40 -0.16 19.91
N LEU A 135 -14.18 -0.70 19.87
CA LEU A 135 -13.12 -0.20 19.00
C LEU A 135 -13.49 -0.31 17.50
N VAL A 136 -14.14 -1.40 17.10
CA VAL A 136 -14.64 -1.55 15.73
C VAL A 136 -15.68 -0.49 15.41
N GLU A 137 -16.59 -0.18 16.32
CA GLU A 137 -17.61 0.86 16.15
C GLU A 137 -16.94 2.25 16.04
N MET A 138 -16.02 2.59 16.94
CA MET A 138 -15.25 3.84 16.87
C MET A 138 -14.50 3.99 15.53
N ILE A 139 -13.90 2.91 15.02
CA ILE A 139 -13.22 2.92 13.72
C ILE A 139 -14.22 3.17 12.58
N MET A 140 -15.43 2.60 12.66
CA MET A 140 -16.47 2.82 11.65
C MET A 140 -16.99 4.25 11.67
N ASP A 141 -17.22 4.82 12.85
CA ASP A 141 -17.66 6.21 13.05
C ASP A 141 -16.60 7.21 12.56
N ALA A 142 -15.32 6.86 12.68
CA ALA A 142 -14.22 7.64 12.14
C ALA A 142 -14.09 7.57 10.59
N GLY A 143 -15.02 6.93 9.88
CA GLY A 143 -14.99 6.76 8.42
C GLY A 143 -14.44 5.42 7.94
N GLY A 144 -14.26 4.46 8.86
CA GLY A 144 -13.89 3.09 8.56
C GLY A 144 -12.39 2.79 8.55
N PHE A 145 -12.07 1.50 8.48
CA PHE A 145 -10.70 0.97 8.62
C PHE A 145 -9.68 1.59 7.67
N SER A 146 -10.06 1.84 6.41
CA SER A 146 -9.13 2.39 5.41
C SER A 146 -8.80 3.86 5.69
N SER A 147 -9.81 4.67 6.05
CA SER A 147 -9.63 6.10 6.35
C SER A 147 -8.82 6.28 7.64
N VAL A 148 -9.18 5.55 8.70
CA VAL A 148 -8.45 5.55 9.97
C VAL A 148 -7.01 5.08 9.78
N ALA A 149 -6.79 4.03 8.98
CA ALA A 149 -5.44 3.59 8.71
C ALA A 149 -4.62 4.66 7.96
N GLN A 150 -5.19 5.42 7.03
CA GLN A 150 -4.44 6.53 6.41
C GLN A 150 -4.05 7.59 7.45
N ASP A 151 -5.01 8.03 8.26
CA ASP A 151 -4.80 9.07 9.27
C ASP A 151 -3.79 8.66 10.34
N LEU A 152 -3.84 7.40 10.77
CA LEU A 152 -2.92 6.86 11.77
C LEU A 152 -1.58 6.41 11.18
N ARG A 153 -1.43 6.50 9.85
CA ARG A 153 -0.30 5.94 9.09
C ARG A 153 -0.17 4.42 9.31
N LEU A 154 -1.30 3.74 9.34
CA LEU A 154 -1.59 2.30 9.32
C LEU A 154 -1.26 1.60 8.00
N ARG A 155 -0.47 0.53 7.94
CA ARG A 155 -0.50 -0.37 6.75
C ARG A 155 -1.83 -1.10 6.68
N THR A 156 -2.45 -1.17 5.51
CA THR A 156 -3.66 -1.98 5.30
C THR A 156 -3.38 -3.11 4.31
N LYS A 157 -3.98 -4.28 4.54
CA LYS A 157 -3.90 -5.39 3.58
C LYS A 157 -4.68 -5.11 2.29
N ARG A 158 -5.72 -4.29 2.38
CA ARG A 158 -6.54 -3.86 1.24
C ARG A 158 -6.32 -2.37 1.02
N ARG A 159 -5.84 -2.03 -0.17
CA ARG A 159 -5.71 -0.65 -0.62
C ARG A 159 -7.08 -0.06 -0.98
N PRO A 160 -7.29 1.26 -0.81
CA PRO A 160 -8.55 1.91 -1.14
C PRO A 160 -8.86 1.85 -2.64
N VAL A 161 -10.11 2.13 -3.02
CA VAL A 161 -10.52 2.21 -4.43
C VAL A 161 -9.72 3.31 -5.12
N GLY A 162 -9.28 3.09 -6.36
CA GLY A 162 -8.44 4.03 -7.11
C GLY A 162 -6.95 4.03 -6.73
N TYR A 163 -6.55 3.40 -5.61
CA TYR A 163 -5.13 3.39 -5.19
C TYR A 163 -4.18 2.85 -6.26
N TRP A 164 -4.58 1.75 -6.91
CA TRP A 164 -3.80 1.10 -7.96
C TRP A 164 -3.86 1.83 -9.30
N GLU A 165 -4.73 2.82 -9.47
CA GLU A 165 -4.82 3.64 -10.69
C GLU A 165 -3.76 4.74 -10.71
N ASP A 166 -3.18 5.07 -9.56
CA ASP A 166 -2.08 6.02 -9.45
C ASP A 166 -0.75 5.30 -9.66
N LEU A 167 -0.01 5.73 -10.70
CA LEU A 167 1.30 5.19 -11.03
C LEU A 167 2.35 5.44 -9.95
N GLN A 168 2.24 6.53 -9.18
CA GLN A 168 3.16 6.81 -8.07
C GLN A 168 2.99 5.78 -6.96
N ASN A 169 1.74 5.50 -6.57
CA ASN A 169 1.43 4.45 -5.60
C ASN A 169 1.91 3.07 -6.06
N LEU A 170 1.79 2.78 -7.36
CA LEU A 170 2.31 1.53 -7.92
C LEU A 170 3.84 1.46 -7.84
N ASP A 171 4.53 2.55 -8.20
CA ASP A 171 5.99 2.64 -8.18
C ASP A 171 6.56 2.46 -6.77
N SER A 172 5.95 3.16 -5.82
CA SER A 172 6.15 3.05 -4.39
C SER A 172 6.02 1.62 -3.85
N GLU A 173 4.98 0.89 -4.28
CA GLU A 173 4.75 -0.51 -3.90
C GLU A 173 5.76 -1.48 -4.55
N ILE A 174 6.23 -1.16 -5.76
CA ILE A 174 7.30 -1.93 -6.41
C ILE A 174 8.62 -1.75 -5.66
N GLU A 175 8.98 -0.53 -5.27
CA GLU A 175 10.18 -0.27 -4.45
C GLU A 175 10.12 -0.98 -3.11
N ALA A 176 8.99 -0.86 -2.40
CA ALA A 176 8.75 -1.57 -1.16
C ALA A 176 8.99 -3.07 -1.30
N PHE A 177 8.41 -3.66 -2.35
CA PHE A 177 8.55 -5.08 -2.65
C PHE A 177 10.00 -5.49 -2.94
N LEU A 178 10.75 -4.68 -3.70
CA LEU A 178 12.16 -4.93 -3.97
C LEU A 178 13.02 -4.84 -2.71
N ALA A 179 12.74 -3.87 -1.84
CA ALA A 179 13.45 -3.69 -0.58
C ALA A 179 13.11 -4.76 0.47
N GLU A 180 11.92 -5.37 0.43
CA GLU A 180 11.57 -6.52 1.25
C GLU A 180 12.23 -7.83 0.78
N SER A 181 12.75 -7.84 -0.45
CA SER A 181 13.29 -9.04 -1.09
C SER A 181 14.77 -9.31 -0.79
N TRP A 182 15.41 -8.49 0.04
CA TRP A 182 16.76 -8.75 0.54
C TRP A 182 16.78 -9.92 1.53
N ARG A 183 17.76 -10.81 1.38
CA ARG A 183 18.03 -11.93 2.29
C ARG A 183 19.49 -11.95 2.69
N GLU A 184 19.75 -12.42 3.90
CA GLU A 184 21.10 -12.64 4.40
C GLU A 184 21.57 -14.03 3.96
N GLU A 185 22.72 -14.09 3.28
CA GLU A 185 23.40 -15.33 2.93
C GLU A 185 24.82 -15.37 3.52
N GLN A 186 25.27 -16.58 3.84
CA GLN A 186 26.64 -16.85 4.28
C GLN A 186 27.44 -17.43 3.12
N ASN A 187 28.61 -16.86 2.85
CA ASN A 187 29.44 -17.36 1.76
C ASN A 187 30.15 -18.65 2.21
N PRO A 188 29.92 -19.81 1.56
CA PRO A 188 30.59 -21.05 1.91
C PRO A 188 32.09 -21.04 1.57
N GLU A 189 32.54 -20.17 0.64
CA GLU A 189 33.93 -20.10 0.19
C GLU A 189 34.79 -19.09 0.98
N THR A 190 34.15 -18.10 1.63
CA THR A 190 34.84 -17.08 2.44
C THR A 190 34.33 -17.17 3.87
N ALA A 191 35.05 -17.92 4.72
CA ALA A 191 34.66 -18.18 6.11
C ALA A 191 34.25 -16.90 6.86
N GLY A 192 32.95 -16.79 7.18
CA GLY A 192 32.41 -15.86 8.18
C GLY A 192 31.96 -14.47 7.69
N LYS A 193 31.96 -14.18 6.38
CA LYS A 193 31.37 -12.92 5.87
C LYS A 193 29.93 -13.14 5.40
N THR A 194 29.00 -12.41 6.02
CA THR A 194 27.60 -12.34 5.59
C THR A 194 27.44 -11.30 4.49
N TYR A 195 26.63 -11.60 3.49
CA TYR A 195 26.29 -10.68 2.41
C TYR A 195 24.78 -10.69 2.20
N TYR A 196 24.25 -9.57 1.73
CA TYR A 196 22.83 -9.41 1.44
C TYR A 196 22.61 -9.59 -0.04
N VAL A 197 21.73 -10.52 -0.41
CA VAL A 197 21.34 -10.78 -1.80
C VAL A 197 19.89 -10.37 -2.00
N ASN A 198 19.62 -9.58 -3.04
CA ASN A 198 18.24 -9.32 -3.45
C ASN A 198 17.75 -10.47 -4.33
N LEU A 199 16.70 -11.18 -3.91
CA LEU A 199 16.17 -12.32 -4.67
C LEU A 199 15.52 -11.92 -6.01
N VAL A 200 15.22 -10.64 -6.21
CA VAL A 200 14.58 -10.12 -7.42
C VAL A 200 15.61 -9.49 -8.35
N THR A 201 16.48 -8.59 -7.85
CA THR A 201 17.50 -7.91 -8.68
C THR A 201 18.79 -8.71 -8.82
N ARG A 202 19.04 -9.69 -7.93
CA ARG A 202 20.28 -10.47 -7.79
C ARG A 202 21.52 -9.66 -7.42
N GLU A 203 21.32 -8.42 -6.97
CA GLU A 203 22.39 -7.59 -6.45
C GLU A 203 22.91 -8.15 -5.13
N GLN A 204 24.22 -8.01 -4.92
CA GLN A 204 24.91 -8.43 -3.71
C GLN A 204 25.55 -7.21 -3.05
N LEU A 205 25.23 -6.99 -1.78
CA LEU A 205 25.80 -5.92 -0.97
C LEU A 205 26.44 -6.50 0.29
N ALA A 206 27.55 -5.90 0.72
CA ALA A 206 28.21 -6.26 1.97
C ALA A 206 27.43 -5.76 3.20
N GLU A 207 26.66 -4.68 3.04
CA GLU A 207 25.85 -4.07 4.09
C GLU A 207 24.37 -4.15 3.72
N LYS A 208 23.50 -4.20 4.75
CA LYS A 208 22.06 -4.25 4.54
C LYS A 208 21.58 -2.92 3.96
N PRO A 209 20.91 -2.89 2.80
CA PRO A 209 20.39 -1.66 2.27
C PRO A 209 19.30 -1.10 3.20
N ALA A 210 19.25 0.23 3.28
CA ALA A 210 18.18 0.93 3.99
C ALA A 210 16.83 0.49 3.37
N SER A 211 15.91 0.02 4.21
CA SER A 211 14.54 -0.20 3.75
C SER A 211 13.94 1.19 3.50
N PRO A 212 13.43 1.49 2.29
CA PRO A 212 12.75 2.75 2.04
C PRO A 212 11.56 2.85 2.99
N SER A 213 11.24 4.06 3.43
CA SER A 213 10.02 4.30 4.20
C SER A 213 8.84 3.88 3.34
N ILE A 214 8.18 2.78 3.69
CA ILE A 214 7.07 2.26 2.88
C ILE A 214 5.82 3.18 3.05
N MET A 215 5.84 4.15 3.98
CA MET A 215 4.76 5.14 4.16
C MET A 215 4.86 6.31 3.20
N ASP A 216 6.08 6.78 2.94
CA ASP A 216 6.40 7.81 1.96
C ASP A 216 7.51 7.31 1.01
N PRO A 217 7.28 6.20 0.28
CA PRO A 217 8.25 5.69 -0.66
C PRO A 217 8.34 6.68 -1.82
N THR A 218 9.43 7.44 -1.84
CA THR A 218 9.76 8.33 -2.96
C THR A 218 9.70 7.51 -4.25
N PRO A 219 8.78 7.83 -5.16
CA PRO A 219 8.75 7.18 -6.46
C PRO A 219 10.14 7.36 -7.11
N VAL A 220 10.61 6.33 -7.80
CA VAL A 220 11.82 6.41 -8.63
C VAL A 220 11.68 7.56 -9.63
N SER A 221 10.47 7.87 -10.08
CA SER A 221 10.21 9.03 -10.94
C SER A 221 10.51 10.38 -10.30
N MET A 222 10.65 10.46 -8.96
CA MET A 222 10.98 11.69 -8.23
C MET A 222 12.46 11.77 -7.80
N ASP A 223 13.17 10.64 -7.72
CA ASP A 223 14.62 10.62 -7.46
C ASP A 223 15.40 10.38 -8.76
N TRP A 224 15.93 11.46 -9.34
CA TRP A 224 16.70 11.42 -10.58
C TRP A 224 17.98 10.56 -10.48
N SER A 225 18.44 10.22 -9.28
CA SER A 225 19.59 9.34 -9.08
C SER A 225 19.28 7.86 -9.32
N ASP A 226 18.01 7.47 -9.20
CA ASP A 226 17.53 6.08 -9.36
C ASP A 226 16.85 5.81 -10.71
N THR A 227 16.52 6.87 -11.46
CA THR A 227 15.96 6.72 -12.81
C THR A 227 16.95 6.02 -13.73
N GLY A 228 16.57 4.86 -14.27
CA GLY A 228 17.43 4.05 -15.13
C GLY A 228 18.38 3.09 -14.41
N THR A 229 18.41 3.05 -13.07
CA THR A 229 19.03 1.95 -12.29
C THR A 229 17.98 1.06 -11.65
N ALA A 230 16.80 1.61 -11.32
CA ALA A 230 15.69 0.87 -10.74
C ALA A 230 15.17 -0.24 -11.66
N VAL A 231 14.92 -1.42 -11.08
CA VAL A 231 14.58 -2.63 -11.82
C VAL A 231 13.08 -2.91 -11.76
N MET A 232 12.50 -3.35 -12.87
CA MET A 232 11.13 -3.85 -12.93
C MET A 232 11.08 -5.35 -12.57
N PRO A 233 10.31 -5.77 -11.54
CA PRO A 233 10.13 -7.18 -11.20
C PRO A 233 9.51 -8.01 -12.35
N ARG A 234 9.86 -9.29 -12.42
CA ARG A 234 9.22 -10.22 -13.36
C ARG A 234 7.87 -10.72 -12.81
N ALA A 235 6.90 -10.93 -13.72
CA ALA A 235 5.56 -11.43 -13.37
C ALA A 235 5.58 -12.75 -12.59
N HIS A 236 6.48 -13.67 -12.93
CA HIS A 236 6.56 -14.96 -12.26
C HIS A 236 6.99 -14.83 -10.79
N ILE A 237 7.86 -13.85 -10.48
CA ILE A 237 8.38 -13.62 -9.13
C ILE A 237 7.25 -13.12 -8.23
N LEU A 238 6.49 -12.12 -8.71
CA LEU A 238 5.33 -11.59 -7.98
C LEU A 238 4.29 -12.68 -7.70
N ARG A 239 3.99 -13.53 -8.70
CA ARG A 239 3.07 -14.66 -8.50
C ARG A 239 3.61 -15.71 -7.53
N LYS A 240 4.91 -16.05 -7.60
CA LYS A 240 5.55 -17.01 -6.68
C LYS A 240 5.49 -16.53 -5.23
N LEU A 241 5.65 -15.22 -5.01
CA LEU A 241 5.58 -14.59 -3.70
C LEU A 241 4.15 -14.17 -3.29
N GLY A 242 3.14 -14.50 -4.10
CA GLY A 242 1.74 -14.24 -3.79
C GLY A 242 1.30 -12.78 -3.87
N ARG A 243 2.14 -11.88 -4.42
CA ARG A 243 1.82 -10.47 -4.68
C ARG A 243 1.02 -10.31 -5.98
N PHE A 244 -0.16 -10.92 -5.98
CA PHE A 244 -1.11 -10.84 -7.10
C PHE A 244 -1.73 -9.45 -7.25
N ASP A 245 -1.81 -8.69 -6.15
CA ASP A 245 -2.18 -7.27 -6.12
C ASP A 245 -1.29 -6.45 -7.06
N LEU A 246 0.03 -6.52 -6.88
CA LEU A 246 1.01 -5.86 -7.75
C LEU A 246 0.93 -6.35 -9.19
N HIS A 247 0.81 -7.68 -9.40
CA HIS A 247 0.68 -8.24 -10.74
C HIS A 247 -0.52 -7.68 -11.49
N ASN A 248 -1.67 -7.61 -10.83
CA ASN A 248 -2.91 -7.13 -11.41
C ASN A 248 -2.86 -5.62 -11.67
N ALA A 249 -2.29 -4.84 -10.74
CA ALA A 249 -2.09 -3.41 -10.92
C ALA A 249 -1.18 -3.11 -12.12
N ILE A 250 -0.05 -3.81 -12.25
CA ILE A 250 0.85 -3.67 -13.41
C ILE A 250 0.13 -4.04 -14.71
N THR A 251 -0.69 -5.10 -14.68
CA THR A 251 -1.45 -5.54 -15.87
C THR A 251 -2.53 -4.53 -16.26
N MET A 252 -3.17 -3.89 -15.29
CA MET A 252 -4.17 -2.83 -15.48
C MET A 252 -3.56 -1.63 -16.23
N HIS A 253 -2.32 -1.26 -15.91
CA HIS A 253 -1.58 -0.16 -16.55
C HIS A 253 -0.94 -0.51 -17.90
N GLY A 254 -1.39 -1.58 -18.57
CA GLY A 254 -0.85 -1.99 -19.87
C GLY A 254 0.27 -3.03 -19.81
N GLY A 255 0.61 -3.51 -18.61
CA GLY A 255 1.55 -4.59 -18.39
C GLY A 255 2.98 -4.14 -18.13
N TYR A 256 3.84 -5.11 -17.82
CA TYR A 256 5.18 -4.88 -17.28
C TYR A 256 6.05 -3.97 -18.13
N LYS A 257 5.94 -4.05 -19.47
CA LYS A 257 6.77 -3.27 -20.39
C LYS A 257 6.37 -1.80 -20.43
N GLU A 258 5.08 -1.56 -20.53
CA GLU A 258 4.52 -0.22 -20.58
C GLU A 258 4.77 0.52 -19.26
N VAL A 259 4.47 -0.16 -18.14
CA VAL A 259 4.71 0.36 -16.79
C VAL A 259 6.19 0.63 -16.54
N ALA A 260 7.09 -0.25 -16.96
CA ALA A 260 8.53 -0.02 -16.80
C ALA A 260 8.99 1.25 -17.55
N GLN A 261 8.50 1.47 -18.77
CA GLN A 261 8.82 2.66 -19.53
C GLN A 261 8.28 3.94 -18.88
N GLN A 262 7.03 3.89 -18.38
CA GLN A 262 6.40 5.04 -17.71
C GLN A 262 7.09 5.41 -16.41
N LEU A 263 7.57 4.42 -15.64
CA LEU A 263 8.25 4.61 -14.36
C LEU A 263 9.76 4.81 -14.50
N GLY A 264 10.33 4.78 -15.72
CA GLY A 264 11.77 4.88 -15.93
C GLY A 264 12.57 3.69 -15.36
N ARG A 265 11.93 2.52 -15.23
CA ARG A 265 12.53 1.29 -14.72
C ARG A 265 13.10 0.44 -15.84
N MET A 266 14.22 -0.24 -15.55
CA MET A 266 14.81 -1.19 -16.46
C MET A 266 14.19 -2.58 -16.30
N HIS A 267 13.99 -3.28 -17.42
CA HIS A 267 13.71 -4.71 -17.35
C HIS A 267 14.96 -5.48 -16.94
N LEU A 268 14.77 -6.48 -16.08
CA LEU A 268 15.79 -7.51 -15.88
C LEU A 268 16.18 -8.12 -17.22
N GLY A 269 17.46 -7.99 -17.58
CA GLY A 269 18.05 -8.65 -18.74
C GLY A 269 17.81 -10.16 -18.73
N ARG A 270 18.01 -10.83 -19.87
CA ARG A 270 18.06 -12.30 -19.89
C ARG A 270 19.11 -12.75 -18.89
N ARG A 271 18.82 -13.84 -18.16
CA ARG A 271 19.81 -14.43 -17.25
C ARG A 271 21.09 -14.71 -18.04
N GLU A 272 22.25 -14.33 -17.53
CA GLU A 272 23.46 -14.76 -18.20
C GLU A 272 23.64 -16.27 -18.03
N VAL A 273 24.19 -16.94 -19.05
CA VAL A 273 24.35 -18.39 -19.01
C VAL A 273 25.28 -18.81 -17.87
N THR A 274 26.20 -17.93 -17.47
CA THR A 274 27.15 -18.07 -16.35
C THR A 274 26.44 -18.14 -15.00
N ASP A 275 25.51 -17.24 -14.72
CA ASP A 275 24.72 -17.26 -13.48
C ASP A 275 23.82 -18.50 -13.41
N LEU A 276 23.18 -18.83 -14.54
CA LEU A 276 22.37 -20.04 -14.68
C LEU A 276 23.21 -21.30 -14.40
N GLU A 277 24.45 -21.33 -14.90
CA GLU A 277 25.35 -22.45 -14.70
C GLU A 277 25.73 -22.63 -13.23
N SER A 278 26.10 -21.56 -12.53
CA SER A 278 26.44 -21.60 -11.10
C SER A 278 25.28 -22.12 -10.26
N GLU A 279 24.06 -21.67 -10.53
CA GLU A 279 22.88 -22.12 -9.78
C GLU A 279 22.51 -23.58 -10.07
N ILE A 280 22.61 -24.03 -11.32
CA ILE A 280 22.40 -25.44 -11.64
C ILE A 280 23.46 -26.30 -10.96
N ARG A 281 24.72 -25.84 -10.91
CA ARG A 281 25.80 -26.55 -10.19
C ARG A 281 25.55 -26.57 -8.69
N ASN A 282 25.03 -25.50 -8.09
CA ASN A 282 24.65 -25.46 -6.67
C ASN A 282 23.52 -26.46 -6.38
N PHE A 283 22.44 -26.42 -7.16
CA PHE A 283 21.35 -27.37 -7.06
C PHE A 283 21.83 -28.83 -7.22
N MET A 284 22.74 -29.07 -8.16
CA MET A 284 23.34 -30.40 -8.34
C MET A 284 24.18 -30.84 -7.14
N ARG A 285 24.90 -29.93 -6.48
CA ARG A 285 25.64 -30.25 -5.25
C ARG A 285 24.70 -30.58 -4.09
N GLU A 286 23.69 -29.77 -3.85
CA GLU A 286 22.73 -29.95 -2.77
C GLU A 286 21.96 -31.27 -2.89
N HIS A 287 21.56 -31.63 -4.11
CA HIS A 287 20.80 -32.86 -4.38
C HIS A 287 21.68 -34.03 -4.83
N ASN A 288 23.01 -33.92 -4.70
CA ASN A 288 24.00 -34.95 -5.09
C ASN A 288 23.80 -35.52 -6.50
N LEU A 289 23.52 -34.65 -7.47
CA LEU A 289 23.28 -35.01 -8.87
C LEU A 289 24.58 -34.90 -9.69
N SER A 290 24.92 -35.98 -10.40
CA SER A 290 26.03 -36.01 -11.36
C SER A 290 25.62 -35.70 -12.79
N LEU A 291 24.30 -35.70 -13.06
CA LEU A 291 23.70 -35.42 -14.36
C LEU A 291 22.77 -34.21 -14.27
N PHE A 292 22.55 -33.54 -15.40
CA PHE A 292 21.69 -32.35 -15.42
C PHE A 292 20.29 -32.65 -14.85
N PRO A 293 19.74 -31.80 -13.97
CA PRO A 293 18.44 -32.04 -13.31
C PRO A 293 17.28 -32.25 -14.30
N LYS A 294 16.39 -33.19 -14.01
CA LYS A 294 15.15 -33.34 -14.79
C LYS A 294 14.20 -32.17 -14.51
N PRO A 295 13.40 -31.73 -15.50
CA PRO A 295 12.34 -30.75 -15.26
C PRO A 295 11.39 -31.13 -14.11
N SER A 296 11.09 -32.41 -13.95
CA SER A 296 10.24 -32.89 -12.85
C SER A 296 10.89 -32.75 -11.48
N GLN A 297 12.22 -32.87 -11.38
CA GLN A 297 12.97 -32.68 -10.14
C GLN A 297 13.01 -31.20 -9.75
N LEU A 298 13.21 -30.31 -10.73
CA LEU A 298 13.15 -28.87 -10.50
C LEU A 298 11.75 -28.42 -10.04
N ILE A 299 10.69 -29.01 -10.59
CA ILE A 299 9.31 -28.72 -10.15
C ILE A 299 9.05 -29.27 -8.74
N ALA A 300 9.49 -30.49 -8.44
CA ALA A 300 9.32 -31.10 -7.11
C ALA A 300 9.97 -30.28 -5.99
N GLU A 301 11.15 -29.71 -6.27
CA GLU A 301 11.90 -28.85 -5.35
C GLU A 301 11.51 -27.36 -5.44
N LYS A 302 10.40 -27.04 -6.12
CA LYS A 302 9.89 -25.66 -6.29
C LYS A 302 10.89 -24.68 -6.95
N GLN A 303 11.85 -25.22 -7.70
CA GLN A 303 12.84 -24.49 -8.51
C GLN A 303 12.30 -24.19 -9.92
N GLU A 304 11.07 -23.68 -10.00
CA GLU A 304 10.40 -23.38 -11.27
C GLU A 304 11.04 -22.19 -12.01
N ASP A 305 11.64 -21.24 -11.28
CA ASP A 305 12.39 -20.13 -11.87
C ASP A 305 13.65 -20.64 -12.59
N LEU A 306 14.40 -21.54 -11.96
CA LEU A 306 15.55 -22.20 -12.59
C LEU A 306 15.13 -22.94 -13.87
N LEU A 307 14.00 -23.64 -13.84
CA LEU A 307 13.44 -24.30 -15.03
C LEU A 307 12.99 -23.30 -16.11
N ALA A 308 12.40 -22.17 -15.74
CA ALA A 308 12.01 -21.11 -16.66
C ALA A 308 13.24 -20.51 -17.36
N ALA A 309 14.30 -20.22 -16.60
CA ALA A 309 15.58 -19.79 -17.15
C ALA A 309 16.17 -20.83 -18.11
N VAL A 310 16.17 -22.11 -17.75
CA VAL A 310 16.63 -23.18 -18.66
C VAL A 310 15.85 -23.20 -19.97
N ARG A 311 14.52 -22.97 -19.94
CA ARG A 311 13.69 -22.85 -21.15
C ARG A 311 14.04 -21.61 -21.99
N GLU A 312 14.26 -20.46 -21.35
CA GLU A 312 14.68 -19.22 -22.02
C GLU A 312 16.01 -19.37 -22.77
N HIS A 313 16.90 -20.25 -22.31
CA HIS A 313 18.19 -20.55 -22.94
C HIS A 313 18.19 -21.72 -23.94
N GLY A 314 17.02 -22.15 -24.39
CA GLY A 314 16.86 -23.21 -25.40
C GLY A 314 16.57 -24.60 -24.83
N GLY A 315 16.22 -24.69 -23.55
CA GLY A 315 15.81 -25.91 -22.87
C GLY A 315 16.99 -26.74 -22.32
N VAL A 316 16.62 -27.81 -21.62
CA VAL A 316 17.55 -28.68 -20.85
C VAL A 316 18.73 -29.16 -21.68
N VAL A 317 18.50 -29.59 -22.92
CA VAL A 317 19.56 -30.14 -23.78
C VAL A 317 20.54 -29.06 -24.23
N ALA A 318 20.05 -27.87 -24.59
CA ALA A 318 20.89 -26.77 -25.04
C ALA A 318 21.75 -26.23 -23.89
N VAL A 319 21.17 -26.08 -22.69
CA VAL A 319 21.88 -25.61 -21.50
C VAL A 319 22.86 -26.67 -20.99
N ALA A 320 22.47 -27.94 -20.93
CA ALA A 320 23.38 -29.03 -20.55
C ALA A 320 24.60 -29.10 -21.49
N LYS A 321 24.39 -28.96 -22.80
CA LYS A 321 25.47 -28.92 -23.78
C LYS A 321 26.42 -27.74 -23.55
N LYS A 322 25.89 -26.55 -23.24
CA LYS A 322 26.68 -25.36 -22.92
C LYS A 322 27.51 -25.51 -21.64
N MET A 323 26.97 -26.21 -20.64
CA MET A 323 27.65 -26.51 -19.37
C MET A 323 28.62 -27.71 -19.44
N GLY A 324 28.75 -28.37 -20.59
CA GLY A 324 29.53 -29.60 -20.73
C GLY A 324 28.95 -30.81 -19.98
N LEU A 325 27.67 -30.77 -19.61
CA LEU A 325 26.96 -31.81 -18.86
C LEU A 325 26.11 -32.70 -19.78
N ARG A 326 25.84 -33.93 -19.34
CA ARG A 326 24.90 -34.83 -20.03
C ARG A 326 23.48 -34.65 -19.46
N ALA A 327 22.53 -34.39 -20.35
CA ALA A 327 21.11 -34.41 -20.00
C ALA A 327 20.65 -35.84 -19.68
N GLN A 328 19.84 -36.01 -18.64
CA GLN A 328 19.25 -37.30 -18.32
C GLN A 328 18.32 -37.75 -19.46
N ARG A 329 18.47 -39.00 -19.92
CA ARG A 329 17.51 -39.59 -20.86
C ARG A 329 16.17 -39.77 -20.14
N ASN A 330 15.09 -39.29 -20.76
CA ASN A 330 13.75 -39.69 -20.35
C ASN A 330 13.63 -41.21 -20.58
N GLY A 331 13.39 -41.97 -19.51
CA GLY A 331 12.89 -43.33 -19.62
C GLY A 331 11.62 -43.33 -20.47
N GLU A 332 11.54 -44.31 -21.35
CA GLU A 332 10.48 -44.66 -22.29
C GLU A 332 9.19 -43.83 -22.23
N ARG A 333 8.84 -43.20 -23.36
CA ARG A 333 7.44 -42.96 -23.72
C ARG A 333 6.72 -44.31 -23.60
N MET A 334 5.96 -44.50 -22.52
CA MET A 334 4.92 -45.53 -22.48
C MET A 334 4.00 -45.25 -23.66
N LYS A 335 4.15 -46.02 -24.75
CA LYS A 335 3.18 -46.04 -25.84
C LYS A 335 1.90 -46.57 -25.19
N MET A 336 0.99 -45.66 -24.84
CA MET A 336 -0.42 -46.00 -24.69
C MET A 336 -0.86 -46.53 -26.06
N LEU A 337 -0.79 -47.85 -26.24
CA LEU A 337 -1.58 -48.57 -27.22
C LEU A 337 -3.04 -48.27 -26.85
N CYS A 338 -3.61 -47.26 -27.51
CA CYS A 338 -5.05 -47.09 -27.55
C CYS A 338 -5.62 -48.32 -28.26
N SER A 339 -6.10 -49.30 -27.48
CA SER A 339 -6.78 -50.50 -27.95
C SER A 339 -8.24 -50.25 -28.36
N ALA A 340 -8.62 -48.99 -28.58
CA ALA A 340 -9.99 -48.61 -28.96
C ALA A 340 -9.99 -47.49 -30.01
N CYS A 341 -9.55 -47.81 -31.22
CA CYS A 341 -10.08 -47.16 -32.43
C CYS A 341 -9.81 -48.04 -33.66
N ARG A 342 -10.57 -49.12 -33.78
CA ARG A 342 -10.82 -49.79 -35.06
C ARG A 342 -11.79 -48.91 -35.83
N VAL A 343 -11.27 -48.01 -36.67
CA VAL A 343 -12.03 -47.49 -37.80
C VAL A 343 -11.15 -47.65 -39.03
N GLN A 344 -11.46 -48.68 -39.81
CA GLN A 344 -11.03 -48.79 -41.20
C GLN A 344 -11.54 -47.57 -41.95
N ILE A 345 -10.63 -46.75 -42.46
CA ILE A 345 -10.93 -45.90 -43.61
C ILE A 345 -10.12 -46.47 -44.76
N ILE A 346 -10.82 -47.23 -45.60
CA ILE A 346 -10.40 -47.65 -46.92
C ILE A 346 -10.40 -46.39 -47.80
N LEU A 347 -9.25 -46.03 -48.35
CA LEU A 347 -9.17 -45.14 -49.51
C LEU A 347 -8.22 -45.75 -50.53
N LYS A 348 -8.87 -46.33 -51.55
CA LYS A 348 -8.46 -46.73 -52.91
C LYS A 348 -7.05 -47.24 -53.16
#